data_AF-A0A3M9L6Q2-F1
#
_entry.id   AF-A0A3M9L6Q2-F1
#
_cell.length_a   1.000
_cell.length_b   1.000
_cell.length_c   1.000
_cell.angle_alpha   90.00
_cell.angle_beta   90.00
_cell.angle_gamma   90.00
#
_symmetry.space_group_name_H-M   'P 1'
#
loop_
_entity.id
_entity.type
_entity.pdbx_description
1 polymer ?
#
loop_
_entity_poly.entity_id
_entity_poly.type
_entity_poly.pdbx_seq_one_letter_code
_entity_poly.pdbx_strand_id
1 'polypeptide(L)'
;MGRQVVTTDGFESIKLIGGADCTYFKDLVICCIVVLEYPTMEFVERTIHIGKISFPYIPGFFSFREGEGTIRAYQAINRTCL
;
A
#
# COMPACT_ATOMS: atom_id res chain seq x y z
N MET A 1 -7.17 2.66 -17.32
CA MET A 1 -6.99 3.36 -16.02
C MET A 1 -6.22 4.67 -16.14
N GLY A 2 -5.15 4.80 -16.93
CA GLY A 2 -4.35 6.05 -16.96
C GLY A 2 -5.10 7.37 -17.23
N ARG A 3 -6.25 7.36 -17.92
CA ARG A 3 -7.09 8.56 -18.13
C ARG A 3 -7.94 8.97 -16.92
N GLN A 4 -7.98 8.17 -15.86
CA GLN A 4 -8.76 8.41 -14.65
C GLN A 4 -7.91 8.97 -13.51
N VAL A 5 -6.64 9.29 -13.76
CA VAL A 5 -5.75 9.87 -12.75
C VAL A 5 -6.15 11.33 -12.50
N VAL A 6 -6.40 11.67 -11.23
CA VAL A 6 -6.61 13.05 -10.79
C VAL A 6 -5.23 13.63 -10.43
N THR A 7 -4.84 14.72 -11.09
CA THR A 7 -3.51 15.35 -10.93
C THR A 7 -3.57 16.70 -10.20
N THR A 8 -4.71 17.01 -9.58
CA THR A 8 -4.92 18.22 -8.78
C THR A 8 -4.95 17.85 -7.31
N ASP A 9 -4.38 18.70 -6.46
CA ASP A 9 -4.53 18.56 -5.01
C ASP A 9 -5.98 18.82 -4.58
N GLY A 10 -6.42 18.12 -3.55
CA GLY A 10 -7.75 18.22 -2.95
C GLY A 10 -7.76 18.00 -1.43
N PHE A 11 -6.60 18.01 -0.77
CA PHE A 11 -6.50 17.80 0.67
C PHE A 11 -6.44 19.15 1.42
N GLU A 12 -7.43 19.42 2.28
CA GLU A 12 -7.42 20.62 3.14
C GLU A 12 -6.52 20.45 4.38
N SER A 13 -6.51 19.24 4.95
CA SER A 13 -5.65 18.88 6.08
C SER A 13 -5.29 17.40 6.04
N ILE A 14 -4.06 17.07 6.44
CA ILE A 14 -3.53 15.70 6.47
C ILE A 14 -3.27 15.34 7.93
N LYS A 15 -3.96 14.32 8.43
CA LYS A 15 -3.79 13.80 9.80
C LYS A 15 -3.00 12.49 9.84
N LEU A 16 -3.12 11.69 8.79
CA LEU A 16 -2.50 10.38 8.69
C LEU A 16 -1.85 10.23 7.32
N ILE A 17 -0.71 9.54 7.27
CA ILE A 17 -0.02 9.19 6.04
C ILE A 17 0.19 7.67 5.99
N GLY A 18 -0.13 7.08 4.86
CA GLY A 18 0.12 5.67 4.58
C GLY A 18 1.40 5.48 3.76
N GLY A 19 2.27 4.57 4.18
CA GLY A 19 3.39 4.05 3.39
C GLY A 19 3.12 2.61 2.99
N ALA A 20 3.35 2.25 1.73
CA ALA A 20 3.19 0.89 1.23
C ALA A 20 4.51 0.40 0.62
N ASP A 21 4.90 -0.83 0.94
CA ASP A 21 6.08 -1.49 0.37
C ASP A 21 5.82 -2.99 0.19
N CYS A 22 6.44 -3.61 -0.79
CA CYS A 22 6.38 -5.05 -1.00
C CYS A 22 7.78 -5.62 -1.21
N THR A 23 8.05 -6.75 -0.57
CA THR A 23 9.30 -7.50 -0.74
C THR A 23 9.03 -8.90 -1.25
N TYR A 24 10.01 -9.47 -1.96
CA TYR A 24 9.90 -10.79 -2.56
C TYR A 24 10.83 -11.77 -1.84
N PHE A 25 10.29 -12.93 -1.49
CA PHE A 25 11.06 -14.01 -0.88
C PHE A 25 10.64 -15.34 -1.48
N LYS A 26 11.52 -15.95 -2.29
CA LYS A 26 11.24 -17.16 -3.05
C LYS A 26 10.01 -16.96 -3.97
N ASP A 27 8.97 -17.77 -3.80
CA ASP A 27 7.70 -17.71 -4.53
C ASP A 27 6.66 -16.81 -3.84
N LEU A 28 7.06 -16.06 -2.80
CA LEU A 28 6.17 -15.18 -2.03
C LEU A 28 6.39 -13.70 -2.35
N VAL A 29 5.29 -12.96 -2.28
CA VAL A 29 5.26 -11.50 -2.17
C VAL A 29 4.70 -11.15 -0.80
N ILE A 30 5.42 -10.28 -0.08
CA ILE A 30 5.06 -9.80 1.25
C ILE A 30 4.82 -8.31 1.13
N CYS A 31 3.56 -7.88 1.23
CA CYS A 31 3.18 -6.49 1.14
C CYS A 31 2.81 -5.95 2.52
N CYS A 32 3.38 -4.80 2.86
CA CYS A 32 3.20 -4.11 4.12
C CYS A 32 2.61 -2.72 3.86
N ILE A 33 1.68 -2.30 4.72
CA ILE A 33 1.26 -0.91 4.82
C ILE A 33 1.47 -0.45 6.26
N VAL A 34 2.05 0.73 6.40
CA VAL A 34 2.23 1.43 7.68
C VAL A 34 1.39 2.71 7.64
N VAL A 35 0.73 3.04 8.74
CA VAL A 35 0.03 4.30 8.95
C VAL A 35 0.74 5.09 10.03
N LEU A 36 1.05 6.35 9.74
CA LEU A 36 1.67 7.29 10.67
C LEU A 36 0.76 8.49 10.89
N GLU A 37 0.82 9.09 12.08
CA GLU A 37 0.25 10.41 12.32
C GLU A 37 1.11 11.49 11.66
N TYR A 38 0.48 12.53 11.15
CA TYR A 38 1.15 13.69 10.55
C TYR A 38 0.78 14.97 11.32
N PRO A 39 1.75 15.83 11.67
CA PRO A 39 3.14 15.86 11.21
C PRO A 39 4.14 15.09 12.08
N THR A 40 3.69 14.49 13.19
CA THR A 40 4.55 13.87 14.21
C THR A 40 5.34 12.66 13.70
N MET A 41 4.84 12.00 12.65
CA MET A 41 5.34 10.73 12.12
C MET A 41 5.31 9.59 13.14
N GLU A 42 4.46 9.72 14.17
CA GLU A 42 4.28 8.67 15.16
C GLU A 42 3.57 7.47 14.55
N PHE A 43 4.01 6.27 14.92
CA PHE A 43 3.45 5.03 14.42
C PHE A 43 2.04 4.81 14.95
N VAL A 44 1.07 4.61 14.05
CA VAL A 44 -0.31 4.28 14.41
C VAL A 44 -0.53 2.78 14.29
N GLU A 45 -0.34 2.21 13.11
CA GLU A 45 -0.50 0.78 12.88
C GLU A 45 0.25 0.28 11.65
N ARG A 46 0.30 -1.05 11.51
CA ARG A 46 0.75 -1.72 10.29
C ARG A 46 -0.07 -2.94 9.98
N THR A 47 -0.16 -3.25 8.69
CA THR A 47 -0.79 -4.46 8.16
C THR A 47 0.18 -5.16 7.22
N ILE A 48 0.16 -6.50 7.23
CA ILE A 48 1.01 -7.31 6.36
C ILE A 48 0.12 -8.34 5.67
N HIS A 49 0.30 -8.48 4.36
CA HIS A 49 -0.24 -9.57 3.58
C HIS A 49 0.91 -10.40 2.97
N ILE A 50 0.84 -11.72 3.11
CA ILE A 50 1.76 -12.66 2.48
C ILE A 50 0.98 -13.50 1.48
N GLY A 51 1.40 -13.45 0.22
CA GLY A 51 0.78 -14.18 -0.88
C GLY A 51 1.81 -14.83 -1.79
N LYS A 52 1.35 -15.71 -2.69
CA LYS A 52 2.20 -16.26 -3.75
C LYS A 52 2.33 -15.26 -4.90
N ILE A 53 3.51 -15.21 -5.51
CA ILE A 53 3.74 -14.42 -6.73
C ILE A 53 2.92 -15.04 -7.86
N SER A 54 1.92 -14.31 -8.34
CA SER A 54 1.03 -14.73 -9.43
C SER A 54 1.40 -14.11 -10.79
N PHE A 55 2.27 -13.09 -10.81
CA PHE A 55 2.65 -12.34 -12.01
C PHE A 55 4.17 -12.14 -12.12
N PRO A 56 4.81 -12.36 -13.29
CA PRO A 56 6.26 -12.20 -13.47
C PRO A 56 6.69 -10.72 -13.42
N TYR A 57 7.99 -10.46 -13.26
CA TYR A 57 8.51 -9.10 -13.33
C TYR A 57 8.60 -8.69 -14.80
N ILE A 58 7.80 -7.70 -15.19
CA ILE A 58 7.82 -7.09 -16.52
C ILE A 58 7.86 -5.57 -16.32
N PRO A 59 8.90 -4.87 -16.80
CA PRO A 59 8.97 -3.42 -16.73
C PRO A 59 7.69 -2.77 -17.29
N GLY A 60 7.11 -1.82 -16.54
CA GLY A 60 5.84 -1.18 -16.89
C GLY A 60 4.57 -1.90 -16.41
N PHE A 61 4.68 -3.13 -15.88
CA PHE A 61 3.54 -3.91 -15.36
C PHE A 61 3.64 -4.22 -13.86
N PHE A 62 4.41 -3.42 -13.12
CA PHE A 62 4.71 -3.67 -11.71
C PHE A 62 3.44 -3.70 -10.83
N SER A 63 2.44 -2.86 -11.13
CA SER A 63 1.17 -2.85 -10.40
C SER A 63 0.39 -4.17 -10.49
N PHE A 64 0.57 -4.97 -11.54
CA PHE A 64 -0.06 -6.31 -11.64
C PHE A 64 0.62 -7.34 -10.72
N ARG A 65 1.87 -7.08 -10.35
CA ARG A 65 2.67 -7.98 -9.51
C ARG A 65 2.44 -7.71 -8.02
N GLU A 66 2.25 -6.47 -7.63
CA GLU A 66 2.11 -6.08 -6.21
C GLU A 66 0.69 -5.63 -5.84
N GLY A 67 -0.08 -5.14 -6.79
CA GLY A 67 -1.36 -4.47 -6.53
C GLY A 67 -2.34 -5.34 -5.75
N GLU A 68 -2.46 -6.63 -6.05
CA GLU A 68 -3.33 -7.54 -5.28
C GLU A 68 -2.87 -7.62 -3.81
N GLY A 69 -1.57 -7.84 -3.57
CA GLY A 69 -1.02 -7.95 -2.23
C GLY A 69 -1.15 -6.66 -1.44
N THR A 70 -0.87 -5.52 -2.07
CA THR A 70 -1.04 -4.18 -1.46
C THR A 70 -2.50 -3.90 -1.11
N ILE A 71 -3.45 -4.22 -2.00
CA ILE A 71 -4.89 -4.05 -1.71
C ILE A 71 -5.34 -4.92 -0.54
N ARG A 72 -4.86 -6.17 -0.46
CA ARG A 72 -5.17 -7.07 0.67
C ARG A 72 -4.59 -6.57 1.99
N ALA A 73 -3.38 -6.03 1.98
CA ALA A 73 -2.81 -5.37 3.16
C ALA A 73 -3.66 -4.16 3.57
N TYR A 74 -4.04 -3.30 2.61
CA TYR A 74 -4.88 -2.12 2.87
C TYR A 74 -6.23 -2.46 3.49
N GLN A 75 -6.88 -3.52 3.00
CA GLN A 75 -8.17 -3.97 3.52
C GLN A 75 -8.11 -4.44 4.98
N ALA A 76 -6.93 -4.80 5.48
CA ALA A 76 -6.73 -5.24 6.85
C ALA A 76 -6.52 -4.09 7.86
N ILE A 77 -6.44 -2.83 7.40
CA ILE A 77 -6.23 -1.66 8.27
C ILE A 77 -7.43 -1.49 9.20
N ASN A 78 -7.16 -1.32 10.50
CA ASN A 78 -8.21 -1.19 11.49
C ASN A 78 -8.77 0.25 11.50
N ARG A 79 -9.97 0.41 10.94
CA ARG A 79 -10.64 1.71 10.81
C ARG A 79 -11.04 2.39 12.12
N THR A 80 -10.86 1.73 13.27
CA THR A 80 -11.19 2.30 14.57
C THR A 80 -10.17 3.35 15.03
N CYS A 81 -8.98 3.39 14.41
CA CYS A 81 -7.93 4.39 14.67
C CYS A 81 -7.88 5.53 13.63
N LEU A 82 -8.84 5.58 12.69
CA LEU A 82 -8.95 6.58 11.61
C LEU A 82 -9.96 7.69 11.93
#